data_AF-A0A6G6ANA6-F1
#
_entry.id   AF-A0A6G6ANA6-F1
#
_cell.length_a   1.000
_cell.length_b   1.000
_cell.length_c   1.000
_cell.angle_alpha   90.00
_cell.angle_beta   90.00
_cell.angle_gamma   90.00
#
_symmetry.space_group_name_H-M   'P 1'
#
loop_
_entity.id
_entity.type
_entity.pdbx_description
1 polymer ?
#
loop_
_entity_poly.entity_id
_entity_poly.type
_entity_poly.pdbx_seq_one_letter_code
_entity_poly.pdbx_strand_id
1 'polypeptide(L)'
;MTKSNLSGIRLLHVNQDTVEVFPTWEYKLVIDNMAVSVDLQRLMNHQCEPSKKKVDRQQQIARYAQTFRHEMDRKSAHATLYNNFLKFKQYLVWCDQNSLPPFTEATLRQYHNHLWELVLIGSSSVPIWQMLEGHTTGVKERTANYIFSTTEQALTWCGETAFQWGKQLKQLRVGKVESYEAYSENELPEILSRLSSYFFS
;
A
#
# COMPACT_ATOMS: atom_id res chain seq x y z
N MET A 1 -49.67 7.20 -54.64
CA MET A 1 -48.55 7.85 -53.93
C MET A 1 -47.81 6.79 -53.13
N THR A 2 -46.60 6.47 -53.58
CA THR A 2 -45.73 5.37 -53.16
C THR A 2 -45.03 5.73 -51.84
N LYS A 3 -45.16 4.89 -50.81
CA LYS A 3 -44.40 5.02 -49.55
C LYS A 3 -42.96 4.58 -49.81
N SER A 4 -41.99 5.45 -49.55
CA SER A 4 -40.57 5.14 -49.66
C SER A 4 -40.16 4.14 -48.58
N ASN A 5 -39.62 3.00 -49.02
CA ASN A 5 -38.90 2.06 -48.16
C ASN A 5 -37.48 2.60 -47.96
N LEU A 6 -37.09 2.88 -46.71
CA LEU A 6 -35.69 3.05 -46.33
C LEU A 6 -35.29 1.86 -45.46
N SER A 7 -34.64 0.88 -46.09
CA SER A 7 -33.89 -0.20 -45.45
C SER A 7 -32.61 0.36 -44.83
N GLY A 8 -32.28 -0.11 -43.63
CA GLY A 8 -31.38 0.55 -42.69
C GLY A 8 -29.88 0.50 -42.97
N ILE A 9 -29.15 1.15 -42.05
CA ILE A 9 -27.71 1.00 -41.89
C ILE A 9 -27.49 0.19 -40.61
N ARG A 10 -27.01 -1.04 -40.77
CA ARG A 10 -26.50 -1.84 -39.66
C ARG A 10 -25.17 -1.22 -39.26
N LEU A 11 -25.11 -0.57 -38.09
CA LEU A 11 -23.83 -0.17 -37.51
C LEU A 11 -23.06 -1.45 -37.21
N LEU A 12 -21.99 -1.68 -37.98
CA LEU A 12 -21.01 -2.71 -37.66
C LEU A 12 -20.35 -2.28 -36.34
N HIS A 13 -20.50 -3.11 -35.31
CA HIS A 13 -19.68 -2.99 -34.12
C HIS A 13 -18.24 -3.16 -34.56
N VAL A 14 -17.45 -2.10 -34.49
CA VAL A 14 -16.00 -2.20 -34.64
C VAL A 14 -15.55 -3.11 -33.50
N ASN A 15 -15.15 -4.33 -33.83
CA ASN A 15 -14.27 -5.12 -32.99
C ASN A 15 -13.00 -4.27 -32.82
N GLN A 16 -12.94 -3.50 -31.74
CA GLN A 16 -11.65 -3.18 -31.18
C GLN A 16 -11.19 -4.47 -30.54
N ASP A 17 -10.25 -5.14 -31.21
CA ASP A 17 -9.35 -6.10 -30.61
C ASP A 17 -8.67 -5.42 -29.42
N THR A 18 -9.35 -5.35 -28.28
CA THR A 18 -8.68 -5.20 -27.00
C THR A 18 -7.97 -6.52 -26.80
N VAL A 19 -6.75 -6.61 -27.34
CA VAL A 19 -5.76 -7.53 -26.77
C VAL A 19 -5.78 -7.19 -25.29
N GLU A 20 -6.40 -8.04 -24.47
CA GLU A 20 -6.32 -7.91 -23.02
C GLU A 20 -4.83 -8.01 -22.70
N VAL A 21 -4.17 -6.86 -22.61
CA VAL A 21 -2.75 -6.84 -22.34
C VAL A 21 -2.63 -7.29 -20.90
N PHE A 22 -2.30 -8.57 -20.74
CA PHE A 22 -2.07 -9.16 -19.43
C PHE A 22 -1.13 -8.24 -18.65
N PRO A 23 -1.47 -7.92 -17.39
CA PRO A 23 -0.69 -6.97 -16.64
C PRO A 23 0.73 -7.50 -16.47
N THR A 24 1.71 -6.62 -16.64
CA THR A 24 3.09 -6.93 -16.28
C THR A 24 3.12 -7.25 -14.79
N TRP A 25 3.66 -8.41 -14.42
CA TRP A 25 3.63 -8.88 -13.03
C TRP A 25 4.86 -8.46 -12.23
N GLU A 26 5.97 -8.16 -12.91
CA GLU A 26 7.24 -7.81 -12.30
C GLU A 26 7.69 -6.41 -12.74
N TYR A 27 8.08 -5.60 -11.76
CA TYR A 27 8.55 -4.24 -11.96
C TYR A 27 9.89 -4.02 -11.26
N LYS A 28 10.73 -3.18 -11.86
CA LYS A 28 11.94 -2.67 -11.23
C LYS A 28 11.72 -1.18 -10.93
N LEU A 29 11.71 -0.86 -9.64
CA LEU A 29 11.57 0.49 -9.12
C LEU A 29 12.92 1.00 -8.63
N VAL A 30 13.08 2.31 -8.58
CA VAL A 30 14.27 2.99 -8.02
C VAL A 30 13.81 3.85 -6.85
N ILE A 31 14.31 3.54 -5.65
CA ILE A 31 13.95 4.21 -4.40
C ILE A 31 15.26 4.53 -3.69
N ASP A 32 15.49 5.79 -3.35
CA ASP A 32 16.72 6.25 -2.68
C ASP A 32 18.01 5.73 -3.36
N ASN A 33 18.03 5.79 -4.70
CA ASN A 33 19.10 5.26 -5.57
C ASN A 33 19.33 3.73 -5.51
N MET A 34 18.43 2.98 -4.90
CA MET A 34 18.46 1.52 -4.87
C MET A 34 17.41 0.92 -5.80
N ALA A 35 17.81 -0.07 -6.59
CA ALA A 35 16.90 -0.84 -7.43
C ALA A 35 16.13 -1.87 -6.59
N VAL A 36 14.81 -1.79 -6.61
CA VAL A 36 13.90 -2.68 -5.86
C VAL A 36 12.99 -3.39 -6.84
N SER A 37 12.88 -4.72 -6.70
CA SER A 37 11.98 -5.53 -7.54
C SER A 37 10.64 -5.73 -6.84
N VAL A 38 9.56 -5.52 -7.58
CA VAL A 38 8.17 -5.71 -7.14
C VAL A 38 7.54 -6.80 -7.99
N ASP A 39 7.09 -7.86 -7.33
CA ASP A 39 6.39 -9.00 -7.95
C ASP A 39 4.94 -8.98 -7.44
N LEU A 40 4.04 -8.58 -8.33
CA LEU A 40 2.60 -8.48 -8.07
C LEU A 40 1.92 -9.86 -8.07
N GLN A 41 2.49 -10.84 -8.76
CA GLN A 41 1.93 -12.19 -8.84
C GLN A 41 1.89 -12.85 -7.45
N ARG A 42 2.87 -12.53 -6.60
CA ARG A 42 2.91 -12.98 -5.20
C ARG A 42 1.64 -12.66 -4.42
N LEU A 43 0.97 -11.55 -4.72
CA LEU A 43 -0.23 -11.14 -3.98
C LEU A 43 -1.38 -12.16 -4.14
N MET A 44 -1.36 -13.03 -5.15
CA MET A 44 -2.35 -14.09 -5.33
C MET A 44 -2.15 -15.31 -4.41
N ASN A 45 -0.99 -15.45 -3.78
CA ASN A 45 -0.66 -16.60 -2.95
C ASN A 45 -0.95 -16.32 -1.49
N HIS A 46 -1.27 -17.35 -0.71
CA HIS A 46 -1.46 -17.22 0.74
C HIS A 46 -0.17 -16.69 1.40
N GLN A 47 -0.32 -15.70 2.28
CA GLN A 47 0.75 -14.91 2.89
C GLN A 47 1.72 -14.27 1.88
N CYS A 48 1.28 -14.12 0.63
CA CYS A 48 2.08 -13.59 -0.47
C CYS A 48 3.39 -14.34 -0.74
N GLU A 49 3.44 -15.64 -0.43
CA GLU A 49 4.61 -16.49 -0.65
C GLU A 49 4.44 -17.39 -1.89
N PRO A 50 5.43 -17.47 -2.79
CA PRO A 50 5.36 -18.32 -3.98
C PRO A 50 5.13 -19.81 -3.71
N SER A 51 5.62 -20.32 -2.57
CA SER A 51 5.50 -21.72 -2.17
C SER A 51 4.11 -22.10 -1.66
N LYS A 52 3.28 -21.12 -1.31
CA LYS A 52 1.96 -21.33 -0.71
C LYS A 52 0.88 -21.35 -1.78
N LYS A 53 -0.23 -22.04 -1.48
CA LYS A 53 -1.37 -22.16 -2.38
C LYS A 53 -1.93 -20.79 -2.79
N LYS A 54 -2.41 -20.69 -4.03
CA LYS A 54 -3.22 -19.55 -4.48
C LYS A 54 -4.50 -19.47 -3.65
N VAL A 55 -4.92 -18.24 -3.35
CA VAL A 55 -6.18 -17.95 -2.66
C VAL A 55 -7.14 -17.28 -3.64
N ASP A 56 -8.43 -17.35 -3.35
CA ASP A 56 -9.47 -16.76 -4.18
C ASP A 56 -9.45 -15.21 -4.09
N ARG A 57 -8.50 -14.61 -4.81
CA ARG A 57 -8.34 -13.16 -4.97
C ARG A 57 -7.81 -12.73 -6.34
N GLN A 58 -7.78 -13.64 -7.31
CA GLN A 58 -7.15 -13.41 -8.61
C GLN A 58 -7.78 -12.22 -9.36
N GLN A 59 -9.11 -12.08 -9.31
CA GLN A 59 -9.80 -11.01 -10.02
C GLN A 59 -9.42 -9.62 -9.47
N GLN A 60 -9.40 -9.46 -8.14
CA GLN A 60 -9.03 -8.22 -7.47
C GLN A 60 -7.57 -7.88 -7.71
N ILE A 61 -6.68 -8.87 -7.62
CA ILE A 61 -5.25 -8.67 -7.88
C ILE A 61 -4.98 -8.32 -9.35
N ALA A 62 -5.72 -8.88 -10.31
CA ALA A 62 -5.62 -8.49 -11.71
C ALA A 62 -5.99 -7.01 -11.93
N ARG A 63 -7.07 -6.53 -11.30
CA ARG A 63 -7.46 -5.10 -11.34
C ARG A 63 -6.42 -4.19 -10.70
N TYR A 64 -5.90 -4.62 -9.54
CA TYR A 64 -4.80 -3.92 -8.87
C TYR A 64 -3.58 -3.79 -9.80
N ALA A 65 -3.18 -4.89 -10.46
CA ALA A 65 -2.03 -4.90 -11.36
C ALA A 65 -2.24 -4.02 -12.61
N GLN A 66 -3.46 -3.98 -13.15
CA GLN A 66 -3.80 -3.06 -14.24
C GLN A 66 -3.67 -1.59 -13.81
N THR A 67 -4.17 -1.25 -12.62
CA THR A 67 -4.08 0.13 -12.10
C THR A 67 -2.63 0.49 -11.74
N PHE A 68 -1.88 -0.44 -11.17
CA PHE A 68 -0.46 -0.27 -10.89
C PHE A 68 0.34 0.05 -12.16
N ARG A 69 0.07 -0.68 -13.25
CA ARG A 69 0.66 -0.41 -14.57
C ARG A 69 0.30 0.99 -15.06
N HIS A 70 -0.98 1.36 -14.98
CA HIS A 70 -1.43 2.68 -15.41
C HIS A 70 -0.72 3.81 -14.63
N GLU A 71 -0.52 3.64 -13.32
CA GLU A 71 0.22 4.60 -12.50
C GLU A 71 1.73 4.64 -12.83
N MET A 72 2.33 3.50 -13.21
CA MET A 72 3.68 3.48 -13.78
C MET A 72 3.74 4.28 -15.09
N ASP A 73 2.79 4.10 -16.00
CA ASP A 73 2.71 4.82 -17.27
C ASP A 73 2.54 6.33 -17.07
N ARG A 74 1.85 6.73 -15.99
CA ARG A 74 1.68 8.13 -15.56
C ARG A 74 2.90 8.74 -14.86
N LYS A 75 3.99 7.98 -14.72
CA LYS A 75 5.22 8.39 -14.03
C LYS A 75 4.99 8.75 -12.56
N SER A 76 4.06 8.07 -11.90
CA SER A 76 3.91 8.16 -10.45
C SER A 76 5.23 7.77 -9.77
N ALA A 77 5.57 8.46 -8.68
CA ALA A 77 6.85 8.25 -8.00
C ALA A 77 7.02 6.78 -7.58
N HIS A 78 8.17 6.20 -7.87
CA HIS A 78 8.51 4.82 -7.54
C HIS A 78 8.34 4.51 -6.04
N ALA A 79 8.71 5.46 -5.17
CA ALA A 79 8.52 5.34 -3.73
C ALA A 79 7.03 5.20 -3.35
N THR A 80 6.15 5.97 -3.99
CA THR A 80 4.70 5.90 -3.76
C THR A 80 4.13 4.54 -4.17
N LEU A 81 4.50 4.06 -5.36
CA LEU A 81 4.06 2.77 -5.88
C LEU A 81 4.54 1.60 -5.01
N TYR A 82 5.81 1.65 -4.61
CA TYR A 82 6.38 0.65 -3.72
C TYR A 82 5.70 0.65 -2.35
N ASN A 83 5.46 1.82 -1.77
CA ASN A 83 4.78 1.92 -0.49
C ASN A 83 3.33 1.39 -0.59
N ASN A 84 2.61 1.71 -1.67
CA ASN A 84 1.28 1.16 -1.92
C ASN A 84 1.31 -0.38 -1.96
N PHE A 85 2.20 -0.95 -2.78
CA PHE A 85 2.43 -2.40 -2.85
C PHE A 85 2.77 -3.02 -1.49
N LEU A 86 3.72 -2.41 -0.76
CA LEU A 86 4.20 -2.95 0.50
C LEU A 86 3.10 -2.95 1.57
N LYS A 87 2.33 -1.87 1.69
CA LYS A 87 1.22 -1.79 2.67
C LYS A 87 0.08 -2.73 2.31
N PHE A 88 -0.23 -2.83 1.02
CA PHE A 88 -1.23 -3.78 0.56
C PHE A 88 -0.82 -5.23 0.83
N LYS A 89 0.45 -5.58 0.56
CA LYS A 89 1.01 -6.90 0.91
C LYS A 89 0.89 -7.18 2.41
N GLN A 90 1.26 -6.22 3.27
CA GLN A 90 1.15 -6.34 4.73
C GLN A 90 -0.30 -6.59 5.17
N TYR A 91 -1.25 -5.87 4.60
CA TYR A 91 -2.69 -6.06 4.84
C TYR A 91 -3.17 -7.46 4.43
N LEU A 92 -2.80 -7.94 3.23
CA LEU A 92 -3.18 -9.28 2.77
C LEU A 92 -2.61 -10.38 3.67
N VAL A 93 -1.36 -10.25 4.10
CA VAL A 93 -0.74 -11.19 5.06
C VAL A 93 -1.47 -11.18 6.39
N TRP A 94 -1.83 -10.01 6.91
CA TRP A 94 -2.61 -9.89 8.14
C TRP A 94 -4.00 -10.53 8.01
N CYS A 95 -4.69 -10.32 6.88
CA CYS A 95 -5.97 -10.97 6.61
C CYS A 95 -5.83 -12.50 6.59
N ASP A 96 -4.80 -13.00 5.91
CA ASP A 96 -4.50 -14.43 5.78
C ASP A 96 -4.21 -15.07 7.15
N GLN A 97 -3.47 -14.38 8.03
CA GLN A 97 -3.17 -14.83 9.39
C GLN A 97 -4.42 -14.91 10.28
N ASN A 98 -5.38 -14.00 10.07
CA ASN A 98 -6.63 -13.95 10.83
C ASN A 98 -7.78 -14.69 10.14
N SER A 99 -7.53 -15.38 9.01
CA SER A 99 -8.56 -16.06 8.21
C SER A 99 -9.73 -15.15 7.79
N LEU A 100 -9.43 -13.88 7.48
CA LEU A 100 -10.42 -12.88 7.11
C LEU A 100 -10.45 -12.65 5.57
N PRO A 101 -11.63 -12.44 4.96
CA PRO A 101 -11.73 -12.09 3.54
C PRO A 101 -11.26 -10.65 3.30
N PRO A 102 -10.20 -10.40 2.50
CA PRO A 102 -9.53 -9.09 2.44
C PRO A 102 -10.34 -7.98 1.74
N PHE A 103 -11.33 -8.29 0.92
CA PHE A 103 -12.07 -7.29 0.12
C PHE A 103 -13.48 -7.07 0.67
N THR A 104 -13.58 -6.80 1.98
CA THR A 104 -14.87 -6.52 2.62
C THR A 104 -14.74 -5.35 3.59
N GLU A 105 -15.84 -4.61 3.76
CA GLU A 105 -15.91 -3.53 4.75
C GLU A 105 -15.60 -4.05 6.17
N ALA A 106 -16.13 -5.21 6.53
CA ALA A 106 -15.95 -5.80 7.85
C ALA A 106 -14.47 -6.07 8.18
N THR A 107 -13.71 -6.59 7.22
CA THR A 107 -12.28 -6.83 7.40
C THR A 107 -11.49 -5.53 7.46
N LEU A 108 -11.81 -4.54 6.62
CA LEU A 108 -11.15 -3.24 6.66
C LEU A 108 -11.37 -2.55 8.02
N ARG A 109 -12.58 -2.64 8.58
CA ARG A 109 -12.91 -2.13 9.92
C ARG A 109 -12.12 -2.85 11.03
N GLN A 110 -11.96 -4.17 10.93
CA GLN A 110 -11.13 -4.93 11.87
C GLN A 110 -9.66 -4.53 11.76
N TYR A 111 -9.14 -4.34 10.55
CA TYR A 111 -7.77 -3.87 10.34
C TYR A 111 -7.56 -2.45 10.90
N HIS A 112 -8.54 -1.56 10.73
CA HIS A 112 -8.52 -0.24 11.36
C HIS A 112 -8.41 -0.33 12.89
N ASN A 113 -9.19 -1.21 13.52
CA ASN A 113 -9.11 -1.42 14.97
C ASN A 113 -7.76 -1.98 15.40
N HIS A 114 -7.21 -2.93 14.65
CA HIS A 114 -5.85 -3.44 14.89
C HIS A 114 -4.79 -2.34 14.83
N LEU A 115 -4.87 -1.44 13.85
CA LEU A 115 -3.98 -0.28 13.79
C LEU A 115 -4.16 0.64 15.00
N TRP A 116 -5.40 0.80 15.49
CA TRP A 116 -5.68 1.58 16.69
C TRP A 116 -5.08 0.96 17.95
N GLU A 117 -5.10 -0.37 18.08
CA GLU A 117 -4.41 -1.10 19.15
C GLU A 117 -2.90 -0.87 19.11
N LEU A 118 -2.28 -0.92 17.92
CA LEU A 118 -0.85 -0.60 17.77
C LEU A 118 -0.54 0.85 18.16
N VAL A 119 -1.46 1.79 17.93
CA VAL A 119 -1.31 3.19 18.38
C VAL A 119 -1.36 3.30 19.90
N LEU A 120 -2.26 2.56 20.55
CA LEU A 120 -2.34 2.51 22.02
C LEU A 120 -1.07 1.92 22.63
N ILE A 121 -0.54 0.85 22.04
CA ILE A 121 0.75 0.26 22.45
C ILE A 121 1.89 1.26 22.25
N GLY A 122 1.89 2.01 21.14
CA GLY A 122 2.94 2.97 20.80
C GLY A 122 2.92 4.22 21.66
N SER A 123 1.81 4.45 22.36
CA SER A 123 1.66 5.50 23.37
C SER A 123 2.19 5.07 24.75
N SER A 124 2.59 3.80 24.90
CA SER A 124 3.25 3.29 26.10
C SER A 124 4.61 3.96 26.29
N SER A 125 4.97 4.25 27.54
CA SER A 125 6.21 4.92 27.91
C SER A 125 7.44 4.00 27.94
N VAL A 126 7.27 2.70 27.65
CA VAL A 126 8.38 1.74 27.70
C VAL A 126 9.28 1.95 26.48
N PRO A 127 10.55 2.33 26.67
CA PRO A 127 11.46 2.48 25.56
C PRO A 127 11.85 1.12 24.97
N ILE A 128 12.16 1.10 23.67
CA ILE A 128 12.41 -0.13 22.89
C ILE A 128 13.50 -1.00 23.52
N TRP A 129 14.55 -0.40 24.08
CA TRP A 129 15.67 -1.13 24.71
C TRP A 129 15.33 -1.80 26.05
N GLN A 130 14.13 -1.56 26.60
CA GLN A 130 13.63 -2.23 27.80
C GLN A 130 12.56 -3.28 27.47
N MET A 131 12.20 -3.45 26.19
CA MET A 131 11.20 -4.42 25.77
C MET A 131 11.80 -5.83 25.75
N LEU A 132 11.12 -6.79 26.40
CA LEU A 132 11.52 -8.20 26.33
C LEU A 132 11.19 -8.79 24.96
N GLU A 133 11.86 -9.89 24.60
CA GLU A 133 11.57 -10.62 23.36
C GLU A 133 10.07 -10.98 23.26
N GLY A 134 9.51 -10.81 22.07
CA GLY A 134 8.09 -11.08 21.80
C GLY A 134 7.12 -9.92 22.09
N HIS A 135 7.59 -8.79 22.64
CA HIS A 135 6.74 -7.60 22.78
C HIS A 135 6.45 -6.96 21.42
N THR A 136 5.19 -6.60 21.19
CA THR A 136 4.80 -5.86 19.98
C THR A 136 5.19 -4.40 20.12
N THR A 137 5.92 -3.87 19.15
CA THR A 137 6.19 -2.44 19.07
C THR A 137 4.99 -1.72 18.49
N GLY A 138 4.55 -0.67 19.18
CA GLY A 138 3.46 0.15 18.69
C GLY A 138 3.90 1.12 17.58
N VAL A 139 2.93 1.86 17.05
CA VAL A 139 3.15 2.83 15.98
C VAL A 139 2.61 4.19 16.37
N LYS A 140 3.18 5.27 15.82
CA LYS A 140 2.59 6.61 15.95
C LYS A 140 1.26 6.65 15.20
N GLU A 141 0.30 7.42 15.72
CA GLU A 141 -1.03 7.57 15.10
C GLU A 141 -0.96 8.04 13.63
N ARG A 142 -0.03 8.96 13.33
CA ARG A 142 0.24 9.42 11.96
C ARG A 142 0.70 8.27 11.05
N THR A 143 1.53 7.37 11.56
CA THR A 143 2.02 6.21 10.81
C THR A 143 0.89 5.23 10.55
N ALA A 144 0.05 4.97 11.56
CA ALA A 144 -1.16 4.17 11.38
C ALA A 144 -2.10 4.78 10.33
N ASN A 145 -2.32 6.10 10.35
CA ASN A 145 -3.12 6.79 9.33
C ASN A 145 -2.55 6.59 7.91
N TYR A 146 -1.24 6.71 7.78
CA TYR A 146 -0.56 6.49 6.50
C TYR A 146 -0.72 5.05 6.00
N ILE A 147 -0.56 4.05 6.89
CA ILE A 147 -0.78 2.64 6.54
C ILE A 147 -2.23 2.42 6.10
N PHE A 148 -3.19 2.94 6.86
CA PHE A 148 -4.61 2.77 6.60
C PHE A 148 -5.03 3.39 5.27
N SER A 149 -4.74 4.69 5.06
CA SER A 149 -5.06 5.39 3.81
C SER A 149 -4.42 4.77 2.57
N THR A 150 -3.19 4.28 2.68
CA THR A 150 -2.51 3.56 1.60
C THR A 150 -3.20 2.22 1.30
N THR A 151 -3.68 1.53 2.33
CA THR A 151 -4.45 0.28 2.19
C THR A 151 -5.81 0.55 1.53
N GLU A 152 -6.51 1.63 1.90
CA GLU A 152 -7.75 2.04 1.25
C GLU A 152 -7.54 2.33 -0.24
N GLN A 153 -6.44 3.01 -0.59
CA GLN A 153 -6.09 3.26 -1.98
C GLN A 153 -5.87 1.94 -2.74
N ALA A 154 -5.13 1.00 -2.17
CA ALA A 154 -4.87 -0.30 -2.79
C ALA A 154 -6.17 -1.12 -2.99
N LEU A 155 -7.07 -1.12 -2.00
CA LEU A 155 -8.38 -1.75 -2.14
C LEU A 155 -9.25 -1.07 -3.21
N THR A 156 -9.13 0.25 -3.34
CA THR A 156 -9.79 0.99 -4.43
C THR A 156 -9.25 0.57 -5.79
N TRP A 157 -7.94 0.30 -5.92
CA TRP A 157 -7.35 -0.25 -7.15
C TRP A 157 -7.81 -1.68 -7.46
N CYS A 158 -8.26 -2.42 -6.44
CA CYS A 158 -8.92 -3.73 -6.62
C CYS A 158 -10.38 -3.60 -7.12
N GLY A 159 -10.93 -2.39 -7.17
CA GLY A 159 -12.31 -2.09 -7.55
C GLY A 159 -13.28 -2.00 -6.38
N GLU A 160 -12.79 -1.93 -5.14
CA GLU A 160 -13.63 -1.79 -3.95
C GLU A 160 -13.90 -0.32 -3.60
N THR A 161 -14.98 -0.04 -2.86
CA THR A 161 -15.33 1.31 -2.39
C THR A 161 -14.68 1.66 -1.05
N ALA A 162 -13.41 1.30 -0.86
CA ALA A 162 -12.74 1.35 0.45
C ALA A 162 -12.74 2.74 1.11
N PHE A 163 -12.55 3.81 0.32
CA PHE A 163 -12.63 5.18 0.85
C PHE A 163 -14.00 5.55 1.44
N GLN A 164 -15.10 4.96 0.94
CA GLN A 164 -16.43 5.19 1.50
C GLN A 164 -16.59 4.48 2.84
N TRP A 165 -16.01 3.29 2.98
CA TRP A 165 -15.99 2.53 4.22
C TRP A 165 -15.18 3.26 5.31
N GLY A 166 -13.98 3.74 4.99
CA GLY A 166 -13.14 4.45 5.96
C GLY A 166 -13.72 5.78 6.45
N LYS A 167 -14.51 6.48 5.63
CA LYS A 167 -15.23 7.70 6.07
C LYS A 167 -16.18 7.47 7.24
N GLN A 168 -16.65 6.24 7.44
CA GLN A 168 -17.54 5.87 8.54
C GLN A 168 -16.77 5.54 9.83
N LEU A 169 -15.44 5.46 9.77
CA LEU A 169 -14.58 5.12 10.90
C LEU A 169 -14.08 6.38 11.59
N LYS A 170 -13.70 6.22 12.87
CA LYS A 170 -13.01 7.28 13.60
C LYS A 170 -11.67 7.57 12.91
N GLN A 171 -11.46 8.82 12.51
CA GLN A 171 -10.25 9.20 11.79
C GLN A 171 -9.00 9.12 12.70
N LEU A 172 -7.96 8.47 12.20
CA LEU A 172 -6.60 8.56 12.72
C LEU A 172 -6.05 9.97 12.44
N ARG A 173 -5.38 10.58 13.41
CA ARG A 173 -4.84 11.93 13.24
C ARG A 173 -3.76 11.98 12.16
N VAL A 174 -3.92 12.92 11.23
CA VAL A 174 -2.85 13.40 10.36
C VAL A 174 -1.93 14.27 11.21
N GLY A 175 -1.06 13.64 12.00
CA GLY A 175 -0.15 14.36 12.91
C GLY A 175 0.62 15.46 12.17
N LYS A 176 0.88 16.59 12.85
CA LYS A 176 1.68 17.67 12.28
C LYS A 176 3.13 17.18 12.06
N VAL A 177 3.79 17.71 11.02
CA VAL A 177 5.24 17.58 10.91
C VAL A 177 5.83 18.49 11.97
N GLU A 178 6.34 17.92 13.05
CA GLU A 178 7.25 18.64 13.92
C GLU A 178 8.55 18.81 13.13
N SER A 179 8.95 20.06 12.87
CA SER A 179 10.25 20.34 12.31
C SER A 179 11.31 19.99 13.34
N TYR A 180 12.34 19.25 12.93
CA TYR A 180 13.52 19.08 13.76
C TYR A 180 14.27 20.42 13.85
N GLU A 181 14.72 20.77 15.04
CA GLU A 181 15.60 21.91 15.24
C GLU A 181 16.92 21.64 14.52
N ALA A 182 17.39 22.60 13.73
CA ALA A 182 18.65 22.45 13.00
C ALA A 182 19.81 22.49 13.99
N TYR A 183 20.85 21.68 13.73
CA TYR A 183 22.08 21.73 14.54
C TYR A 183 22.66 23.14 14.53
N SER A 184 23.00 23.64 15.71
CA SER A 184 23.68 24.92 15.86
C SER A 184 25.13 24.86 15.37
N GLU A 185 25.71 26.02 15.09
CA GLU A 185 27.12 26.13 14.68
C GLU A 185 28.10 25.57 15.72
N ASN A 186 27.69 25.49 16.99
CA ASN A 186 28.52 24.96 18.08
C ASN A 186 28.41 23.43 18.21
N GLU A 187 27.26 22.85 17.84
CA GLU A 187 27.02 21.40 17.93
C GLU A 187 27.67 20.65 16.76
N LEU A 188 27.77 21.27 15.59
CA LEU A 188 28.36 20.65 14.40
C LEU A 188 29.82 20.21 14.62
N PRO A 189 30.75 21.05 15.13
CA PRO A 189 32.12 20.64 15.43
C PRO A 189 32.21 19.51 16.45
N GLU A 190 31.35 19.52 17.47
CA GLU A 190 31.32 18.49 18.51
C GLU A 190 30.87 17.14 17.95
N ILE A 191 29.81 17.13 17.13
CA ILE A 191 29.33 15.93 16.43
C ILE A 191 30.42 15.39 15.50
N LEU A 192 31.06 16.26 14.71
CA LEU A 192 32.12 15.86 13.79
C LEU A 192 33.33 15.26 14.54
N SER A 193 33.70 15.82 15.70
CA SER A 193 34.78 15.29 16.54
C SER A 193 34.44 13.92 17.15
N ARG A 194 33.20 13.71 17.59
CA ARG A 194 32.75 12.42 18.12
C ARG A 194 32.66 11.35 17.03
N LEU A 195 32.17 11.72 15.85
CA LEU A 195 32.12 10.79 14.71
C LEU A 195 33.53 10.44 14.23
N SER A 196 34.43 11.42 14.15
CA SER A 196 35.79 11.15 13.69
C SER A 196 36.57 10.26 14.65
N SER A 197 36.43 10.50 15.96
CA SER A 197 37.04 9.64 16.98
C SER A 197 36.45 8.23 17.01
N TYR A 198 35.20 8.00 16.60
CA TYR A 198 34.62 6.66 16.57
C TYR A 198 34.99 5.87 15.30
N PHE A 199 35.03 6.51 14.14
CA PHE A 199 35.21 5.83 12.84
C PHE A 199 36.65 5.86 12.31
N PHE A 200 37.48 6.80 12.75
CA PHE A 200 38.84 7.00 12.23
C PHE A 200 39.93 6.99 13.31
N SER A 201 39.63 6.42 14.50
CA SER A 201 40.63 6.07 15.50
C SER A 201 41.24 4.70 15.26
#